data_AF-A0A8H3IRG5-F1
#
_entry.id   AF-A0A8H3IRG5-F1
#
_cell.length_a   1.000
_cell.length_b   1.000
_cell.length_c   1.000
_cell.angle_alpha   90.00
_cell.angle_beta   90.00
_cell.angle_gamma   90.00
#
_symmetry.space_group_name_H-M   'P 1'
#
loop_
_entity.id
_entity.type
_entity.pdbx_description
1 polymer ?
#
loop_
_entity_poly.entity_id
_entity_poly.type
_entity_poly.pdbx_seq_one_letter_code
_entity_poly.pdbx_strand_id
1 'polypeptide(L)'
;MPRIIAGQEFDSLAEFKTHLRAWAVEEGFSPAILDSDAKRVRVGCRTAPDCPFRIRCNFDQAENKARVSTIVAVHTCQDVREVENTSVIRGEVTKLRFLVDAIPQLMIVDQETPTKDIIETVKNRYGQVISMRQAQKAKVALLAHASDSLGKELYSRMKQKLGEDATDEEMRRGKRLRMDDEAIDPKLRDEADYDDYLDYGPDDDEDGDDGDYVDEPSQEPQYDEMIDSVSRLEAGVEQVLEEASMASPAILREQAAALFQQAAKKFKEATDLHAQGARLFAQATEIENQATYG
;
A
#
# COMPACT_ATOMS: atom_id res chain seq x y z
N MET A 1 14.04 8.96 3.85
CA MET A 1 15.33 8.71 3.16
C MET A 1 15.95 10.06 2.80
N PRO A 2 17.25 10.19 2.49
CA PRO A 2 17.82 11.52 2.26
C PRO A 2 17.32 12.13 0.94
N ARG A 3 16.97 13.42 1.02
CA ARG A 3 16.64 14.29 -0.12
C ARG A 3 17.79 14.31 -1.13
N ILE A 4 17.48 14.21 -2.42
CA ILE A 4 18.49 14.32 -3.47
C ILE A 4 19.01 15.77 -3.54
N ILE A 5 20.33 15.94 -3.63
CA ILE A 5 20.99 17.25 -3.77
C ILE A 5 21.80 17.35 -5.06
N ALA A 6 22.03 18.58 -5.55
CA ALA A 6 22.96 18.80 -6.65
C ALA A 6 24.37 18.38 -6.26
N GLY A 7 25.08 17.72 -7.18
CA GLY A 7 26.41 17.16 -6.96
C GLY A 7 26.42 15.76 -6.36
N GLN A 8 25.26 15.21 -5.94
CA GLN A 8 25.18 13.85 -5.43
C GLN A 8 25.53 12.83 -6.50
N GLU A 9 26.30 11.82 -6.10
CA GLU A 9 26.75 10.70 -6.94
C GLU A 9 25.98 9.43 -6.57
N PHE A 10 25.73 8.60 -7.58
CA PHE A 10 25.14 7.26 -7.47
C PHE A 10 25.97 6.29 -8.29
N ASP A 11 25.95 5.01 -7.93
CA ASP A 11 26.70 3.97 -8.64
C ASP A 11 26.09 3.67 -10.02
N SER A 12 24.80 3.99 -10.22
CA SER A 12 24.14 3.85 -11.50
C SER A 12 22.94 4.79 -11.69
N LEU A 13 22.52 4.97 -12.94
CA LEU A 13 21.26 5.65 -13.27
C LEU A 13 20.03 4.90 -12.71
N ALA A 14 20.12 3.58 -12.54
CA ALA A 14 19.06 2.77 -11.95
C ALA A 14 18.89 3.07 -10.46
N GLU A 15 20.01 3.18 -9.74
CA GLU A 15 20.01 3.56 -8.33
C GLU A 15 19.47 4.98 -8.12
N PHE A 16 19.89 5.93 -8.97
CA PHE A 16 19.32 7.28 -8.99
C PHE A 16 17.79 7.25 -9.15
N LYS A 17 17.25 6.46 -10.09
CA LYS A 17 15.80 6.32 -10.29
C LYS A 17 15.09 5.76 -9.05
N THR A 18 15.70 4.79 -8.36
CA THR A 18 15.16 4.24 -7.11
C THR A 18 15.13 5.27 -5.99
N HIS A 19 16.24 5.99 -5.79
CA HIS A 19 16.31 7.07 -4.78
C HIS A 19 15.32 8.20 -5.09
N LEU A 20 15.18 8.57 -6.36
CA LEU A 20 14.24 9.58 -6.81
C LEU A 20 12.79 9.17 -6.50
N ARG A 21 12.44 7.90 -6.71
CA ARG A 21 11.11 7.37 -6.38
C ARG A 21 10.85 7.41 -4.88
N ALA A 22 11.83 7.01 -4.06
CA ALA A 22 11.71 7.07 -2.60
C ALA A 22 11.49 8.51 -2.11
N TRP A 23 12.28 9.45 -2.63
CA TRP A 23 12.14 10.88 -2.30
C TRP A 23 10.77 11.45 -2.74
N ALA A 24 10.31 11.07 -3.93
CA ALA A 24 9.01 11.47 -4.46
C ALA A 24 7.82 11.00 -3.60
N VAL A 25 7.89 9.79 -3.06
CA VAL A 25 6.87 9.26 -2.14
C VAL A 25 6.87 10.04 -0.83
N GLU A 26 8.05 10.37 -0.30
CA GLU A 26 8.20 11.08 0.98
C GLU A 26 7.69 12.52 0.92
N GLU A 27 7.98 13.24 -0.17
CA GLU A 27 7.52 14.62 -0.39
C GLU A 27 6.16 14.72 -1.12
N GLY A 28 5.56 13.58 -1.47
CA GLY A 28 4.27 13.54 -2.16
C GLY A 28 4.27 14.25 -3.52
N PHE A 29 5.30 14.09 -4.35
CA PHE A 29 5.25 14.52 -5.76
C PHE A 29 5.37 13.34 -6.72
N SER A 30 4.91 13.53 -7.95
CA SER A 30 4.96 12.50 -8.99
C SER A 30 6.00 12.88 -10.05
N PRO A 31 7.22 12.31 -10.01
CA PRO A 31 8.23 12.54 -11.03
C PRO A 31 7.86 11.82 -12.34
N ALA A 32 8.07 12.51 -13.46
CA ALA A 32 8.02 11.94 -14.80
C ALA A 32 9.44 11.92 -15.38
N ILE A 33 9.84 10.79 -15.97
CA ILE A 33 11.07 10.73 -16.75
C ILE A 33 10.75 11.36 -18.10
N LEU A 34 11.33 12.53 -18.37
CA LEU A 34 11.16 13.25 -19.64
C LEU A 34 12.05 12.68 -20.73
N ASP A 35 13.27 12.29 -20.35
CA ASP A 35 14.28 11.75 -21.24
C ASP A 35 15.24 10.87 -20.44
N SER A 36 15.63 9.72 -20.98
CA SER A 36 16.52 8.78 -20.31
C SER A 36 17.35 8.05 -21.33
N ASP A 37 18.60 8.48 -21.47
CA ASP A 37 19.62 7.82 -22.26
C ASP A 37 20.60 7.05 -21.35
N ALA A 38 21.48 6.25 -21.95
CA ALA A 38 22.60 5.64 -21.23
C ALA A 38 23.56 6.68 -20.57
N LYS A 39 23.52 7.93 -21.04
CA LYS A 39 24.40 9.03 -20.57
C LYS A 39 23.72 10.03 -19.65
N ARG A 40 22.39 10.08 -19.61
CA ARG A 40 21.67 11.13 -18.85
C ARG A 40 20.23 10.74 -18.57
N VAL A 41 19.69 11.27 -17.49
CA VAL A 41 18.27 11.18 -17.15
C VAL A 41 17.78 12.57 -16.81
N ARG A 42 16.71 13.00 -17.50
CA ARG A 42 15.96 14.23 -17.24
C ARG A 42 14.62 13.87 -16.63
N VAL A 43 14.32 14.53 -15.52
CA VAL A 43 13.10 14.32 -14.75
C VAL A 43 12.35 15.64 -14.68
N GLY A 44 11.05 15.59 -14.89
CA GLY A 44 10.12 16.68 -14.69
C GLY A 44 8.98 16.28 -13.77
N CYS A 45 8.02 17.19 -13.58
CA CYS A 45 6.81 16.87 -12.85
C CYS A 45 5.81 16.20 -13.79
N ARG A 46 5.12 15.15 -13.32
CA ARG A 46 4.02 14.51 -14.06
C ARG A 46 2.72 15.32 -14.00
N THR A 47 2.47 16.01 -12.88
CA THR A 47 1.17 16.63 -12.57
C THR A 47 0.90 17.87 -13.41
N ALA A 48 1.93 18.66 -13.74
CA ALA A 48 1.79 19.83 -14.60
C ALA A 48 3.01 19.93 -15.53
N PRO A 49 2.81 20.05 -16.86
CA PRO A 49 3.91 20.16 -17.82
C PRO A 49 4.75 21.43 -17.62
N ASP A 50 4.09 22.52 -17.22
CA ASP A 50 4.69 23.84 -16.98
C ASP A 50 5.29 23.98 -15.57
N CYS A 51 5.33 22.90 -14.78
CA CYS A 51 5.96 22.93 -13.48
C CYS A 51 7.48 23.13 -13.63
N PRO A 52 8.09 24.08 -12.89
CA PRO A 52 9.52 24.38 -12.97
C PRO A 52 10.40 23.26 -12.39
N PHE A 53 9.79 22.28 -11.71
CA PHE A 53 10.51 21.14 -11.17
C PHE A 53 11.26 20.39 -12.26
N ARG A 54 12.58 20.33 -12.12
CA ARG A 54 13.48 19.66 -13.06
C ARG A 54 14.68 19.07 -12.33
N ILE A 55 15.00 17.82 -12.61
CA ILE A 55 16.22 17.17 -12.14
C ILE A 55 16.98 16.62 -13.35
N ARG A 56 18.28 16.87 -13.40
CA ARG A 56 19.16 16.33 -14.42
C ARG A 56 20.28 15.55 -13.78
N CYS A 57 20.32 14.25 -14.06
CA CYS A 57 21.42 13.36 -13.70
C CYS A 57 22.20 12.99 -14.96
N ASN A 58 23.51 13.10 -14.95
CA ASN A 58 24.38 12.68 -16.05
C ASN A 58 25.23 11.50 -15.56
N PHE A 59 25.39 10.48 -16.40
CA PHE A 59 26.28 9.36 -16.14
C PHE A 59 27.66 9.68 -16.72
N ASP A 60 28.66 9.74 -15.85
CA ASP A 60 30.05 9.88 -16.24
C ASP A 60 30.65 8.50 -16.51
N GLN A 61 31.04 8.26 -17.76
CA GLN A 61 31.65 7.00 -18.18
C GLN A 61 33.10 6.85 -17.70
N ALA A 62 33.80 7.94 -17.39
CA ALA A 62 35.17 7.89 -16.89
C ALA A 62 35.22 7.46 -15.43
N GLU A 63 34.28 7.97 -14.62
CA GLU A 63 34.17 7.65 -13.20
C GLU A 63 33.20 6.49 -12.90
N ASN A 64 32.45 6.02 -13.91
CA ASN A 64 31.36 5.04 -13.78
C ASN A 64 30.32 5.44 -12.73
N LYS A 65 29.98 6.73 -12.65
CA LYS A 65 29.08 7.28 -11.64
C LYS A 65 28.02 8.17 -12.25
N ALA A 66 26.80 8.07 -11.72
CA ALA A 66 25.69 8.96 -12.03
C ALA A 66 25.74 10.19 -11.12
N ARG A 67 25.99 11.37 -11.69
CA ARG A 67 26.07 12.64 -10.94
C ARG A 67 24.87 13.53 -11.23
N VAL A 68 24.21 14.02 -10.18
CA VAL A 68 23.13 15.00 -10.28
C VAL A 68 23.72 16.38 -10.60
N SER A 69 23.49 16.85 -11.82
CA SER A 69 24.03 18.13 -12.32
C SER A 69 23.16 19.33 -11.99
N THR A 70 21.83 19.16 -12.00
CA THR A 70 20.91 20.27 -11.77
C THR A 70 19.70 19.77 -11.01
N ILE A 71 19.30 20.53 -10.00
CA ILE A 71 18.08 20.31 -9.23
C ILE A 71 17.33 21.62 -9.10
N VAL A 72 16.10 21.62 -9.60
CA VAL A 72 15.11 22.64 -9.33
C VAL A 72 14.00 21.92 -8.59
N ALA A 73 14.04 21.99 -7.26
CA ALA A 73 13.08 21.32 -6.37
C ALA A 73 11.82 22.17 -6.10
N VAL A 74 11.63 23.25 -6.86
CA VAL A 74 10.47 24.14 -6.73
C VAL A 74 9.31 23.56 -7.54
N HIS A 75 8.16 23.41 -6.90
CA HIS A 75 6.93 22.94 -7.52
C HIS A 75 5.86 24.03 -7.48
N THR A 76 5.43 24.53 -8.64
CA THR A 76 4.23 25.37 -8.73
C THR A 76 2.94 24.55 -8.64
N CYS A 77 3.04 23.23 -8.81
CA CYS A 77 1.92 22.28 -8.72
C CYS A 77 1.66 21.75 -7.30
N GLN A 78 2.50 22.10 -6.32
CA GLN A 78 2.32 21.70 -4.92
C GLN A 78 1.69 22.82 -4.08
N ASP A 79 1.97 24.09 -4.37
CA ASP A 79 1.42 25.25 -3.65
C ASP A 79 -0.10 25.45 -3.83
N VAL A 80 -0.73 24.73 -4.77
CA VAL A 80 -2.19 24.76 -5.01
C VAL A 80 -2.88 23.55 -4.36
N ARG A 81 -2.23 22.82 -3.44
CA ARG A 81 -2.76 21.58 -2.83
C ARG A 81 -3.38 21.77 -1.44
N GLU A 82 -3.95 22.94 -1.20
CA GLU A 82 -5.18 22.93 -0.40
C GLU A 82 -6.29 22.53 -1.39
N VAL A 83 -6.92 21.38 -1.13
CA VAL A 83 -8.00 20.77 -1.91
C VAL A 83 -7.52 19.87 -3.06
N GLU A 84 -7.88 18.58 -2.94
CA GLU A 84 -7.84 17.53 -3.97
C GLU A 84 -6.49 16.84 -4.30
N ASN A 85 -6.32 15.69 -3.64
CA ASN A 85 -5.87 14.43 -4.26
C ASN A 85 -4.62 14.52 -5.13
N THR A 86 -3.50 14.70 -4.44
CA THR A 86 -2.20 14.31 -4.96
C THR A 86 -2.18 12.82 -5.29
N SER A 87 -2.30 12.50 -6.57
CA SER A 87 -2.10 11.17 -7.09
C SER A 87 -0.64 10.73 -6.91
N VAL A 88 -0.36 10.07 -5.79
CA VAL A 88 0.72 9.09 -5.69
C VAL A 88 0.54 8.13 -6.87
N ILE A 89 1.64 7.78 -7.53
CA ILE A 89 1.68 6.97 -8.76
C ILE A 89 0.81 5.72 -8.57
N ARG A 90 -0.39 5.71 -9.18
CA ARG A 90 -1.43 4.66 -9.00
C ARG A 90 -0.90 3.23 -9.20
N GLY A 91 0.19 3.05 -9.94
CA GLY A 91 0.79 1.75 -10.21
C GLY A 91 1.85 1.27 -9.21
N GLU A 92 2.34 2.11 -8.30
CA GLU A 92 3.47 1.75 -7.43
C GLU A 92 3.02 1.30 -6.03
N VAL A 93 2.00 1.96 -5.48
CA VAL A 93 1.40 1.58 -4.17
C VAL A 93 0.69 0.23 -4.23
N THR A 94 0.31 -0.22 -5.43
CA THR A 94 -0.30 -1.54 -5.66
C THR A 94 0.73 -2.67 -5.77
N LYS A 95 2.03 -2.36 -5.89
CA LYS A 95 3.07 -3.38 -5.99
C LYS A 95 3.35 -4.01 -4.64
N LEU A 96 3.44 -5.34 -4.62
CA LEU A 96 3.68 -6.11 -3.40
C LEU A 96 4.98 -5.70 -2.69
N ARG A 97 6.06 -5.40 -3.43
CA ARG A 97 7.35 -4.96 -2.86
C ARG A 97 7.20 -3.67 -2.05
N PHE A 98 6.52 -2.68 -2.63
CA PHE A 98 6.23 -1.42 -1.94
C PHE A 98 5.40 -1.67 -0.68
N LEU A 99 4.35 -2.48 -0.77
CA LEU A 99 3.47 -2.78 0.37
C LEU A 99 4.23 -3.48 1.52
N VAL A 100 5.10 -4.44 1.20
CA VAL A 100 5.91 -5.16 2.20
C VAL A 100 6.91 -4.23 2.91
N ASP A 101 7.46 -3.24 2.22
CA ASP A 101 8.39 -2.28 2.82
C ASP A 101 7.66 -1.15 3.58
N ALA A 102 6.50 -0.73 3.08
CA ALA A 102 5.76 0.42 3.58
C ALA A 102 4.82 0.09 4.75
N ILE A 103 4.11 -1.05 4.71
CA ILE A 103 3.12 -1.40 5.74
C ILE A 103 3.74 -1.50 7.15
N PRO A 104 4.93 -2.10 7.36
CA PRO A 104 5.56 -2.18 8.69
C PRO A 104 5.90 -0.82 9.31
N GLN A 105 6.06 0.22 8.47
CA GLN A 105 6.31 1.59 8.93
C GLN A 105 5.03 2.31 9.37
N LEU A 106 3.86 1.77 8.99
CA LEU A 106 2.56 2.35 9.25
C LEU A 106 1.80 1.63 10.36
N MET A 107 1.94 0.32 10.45
CA MET A 107 1.26 -0.49 11.47
C MET A 107 2.02 -1.79 11.75
N ILE A 108 1.79 -2.35 12.93
CA ILE A 108 2.22 -3.71 13.28
C ILE A 108 1.17 -4.67 12.71
N VAL A 109 1.63 -5.67 11.94
CA VAL A 109 0.76 -6.65 11.28
C VAL A 109 0.97 -8.02 11.91
N ASP A 110 -0.09 -8.50 12.57
CA ASP A 110 -0.16 -9.82 13.20
C ASP A 110 -1.13 -10.74 12.43
N GLN A 111 -1.19 -12.02 12.82
CA GLN A 111 -2.15 -12.98 12.23
C GLN A 111 -3.60 -12.52 12.38
N GLU A 112 -3.92 -11.81 13.46
CA GLU A 112 -5.26 -11.31 13.77
C GLU A 112 -5.60 -10.00 13.06
N THR A 113 -4.60 -9.27 12.53
CA THR A 113 -4.84 -7.96 11.90
C THR A 113 -5.81 -8.09 10.72
N PRO A 114 -6.98 -7.42 10.75
CA PRO A 114 -7.93 -7.48 9.66
C PRO A 114 -7.30 -6.90 8.39
N THR A 115 -7.51 -7.59 7.27
CA THR A 115 -6.94 -7.10 6.01
C THR A 115 -7.62 -5.79 5.55
N LYS A 116 -8.82 -5.49 6.04
CA LYS A 116 -9.50 -4.21 5.80
C LYS A 116 -8.72 -3.03 6.40
N ASP A 117 -8.18 -3.20 7.59
CA ASP A 117 -7.42 -2.17 8.30
C ASP A 117 -6.13 -1.83 7.55
N ILE A 118 -5.51 -2.83 6.91
CA ILE A 118 -4.34 -2.62 6.03
C ILE A 118 -4.72 -1.73 4.84
N ILE A 119 -5.87 -2.00 4.20
CA ILE A 119 -6.35 -1.19 3.06
C ILE A 119 -6.63 0.23 3.52
N GLU A 120 -7.30 0.40 4.65
CA GLU A 120 -7.66 1.70 5.19
C GLU A 120 -6.42 2.50 5.59
N THR A 121 -5.44 1.87 6.22
CA THR A 121 -4.16 2.50 6.58
C THR A 121 -3.39 2.97 5.34
N VAL A 122 -3.32 2.13 4.30
CA VAL A 122 -2.67 2.47 3.02
C VAL A 122 -3.44 3.59 2.30
N LYS A 123 -4.78 3.55 2.31
CA LYS A 123 -5.63 4.60 1.76
C LYS A 123 -5.43 5.93 2.48
N ASN A 124 -5.42 5.92 3.81
CA ASN A 124 -5.28 7.11 4.62
C ASN A 124 -3.89 7.76 4.47
N ARG A 125 -2.84 6.95 4.32
CA ARG A 125 -1.47 7.47 4.18
C ARG A 125 -1.12 7.91 2.76
N TYR A 126 -1.50 7.11 1.76
CA TYR A 126 -1.05 7.29 0.37
C TYR A 126 -2.16 7.73 -0.58
N GLY A 127 -3.39 7.94 -0.08
CA GLY A 127 -4.53 8.35 -0.88
C GLY A 127 -5.02 7.28 -1.86
N GLN A 128 -4.55 6.03 -1.74
CA GLN A 128 -4.83 4.96 -2.70
C GLN A 128 -5.46 3.73 -2.07
N VAL A 129 -6.55 3.26 -2.66
CA VAL A 129 -7.20 2.00 -2.28
C VAL A 129 -6.51 0.84 -3.00
N ILE A 130 -5.93 -0.08 -2.23
CA ILE A 130 -5.41 -1.35 -2.74
C ILE A 130 -6.50 -2.43 -2.70
N SER A 131 -6.42 -3.40 -3.61
CA SER A 131 -7.43 -4.47 -3.66
C SER A 131 -7.33 -5.41 -2.46
N MET A 132 -8.45 -6.06 -2.15
CA MET A 132 -8.53 -7.01 -1.03
C MET A 132 -7.51 -8.15 -1.15
N ARG A 133 -7.31 -8.64 -2.38
CA ARG A 133 -6.34 -9.70 -2.71
C ARG A 133 -4.89 -9.25 -2.55
N GLN A 134 -4.57 -7.99 -2.89
CA GLN A 134 -3.23 -7.41 -2.70
C GLN A 134 -2.89 -7.26 -1.23
N ALA A 135 -3.84 -6.77 -0.43
CA ALA A 135 -3.65 -6.64 1.01
C ALA A 135 -3.48 -8.01 1.70
N GLN A 136 -4.21 -9.04 1.24
CA GLN A 136 -3.99 -10.43 1.70
C GLN A 136 -2.59 -10.94 1.35
N LYS A 137 -2.15 -10.76 0.09
CA LYS A 137 -0.80 -11.14 -0.35
C LYS A 137 0.29 -10.42 0.45
N ALA A 138 0.13 -9.13 0.69
CA ALA A 138 1.06 -8.33 1.51
C ALA A 138 1.10 -8.85 2.95
N LYS A 139 -0.05 -9.12 3.57
CA LYS A 139 -0.13 -9.71 4.91
C LYS A 139 0.59 -11.06 4.99
N VAL A 140 0.36 -11.97 4.04
CA VAL A 140 1.04 -13.28 4.00
C VAL A 140 2.55 -13.11 3.84
N ALA A 141 3.00 -12.22 2.93
CA ALA A 141 4.42 -11.95 2.74
C ALA A 141 5.06 -11.35 3.99
N LEU A 142 4.39 -10.42 4.68
CA LEU A 142 4.85 -9.82 5.92
C LEU A 142 4.96 -10.84 7.05
N LEU A 143 3.97 -11.71 7.20
CA LEU A 143 3.99 -12.78 8.21
C LEU A 143 5.07 -13.84 7.90
N ALA A 144 5.31 -14.13 6.62
CA ALA A 144 6.38 -15.01 6.18
C ALA A 144 7.77 -14.38 6.40
N HIS A 145 7.94 -13.09 6.15
CA HIS A 145 9.17 -12.37 6.45
C HIS A 145 9.39 -12.22 7.96
N ALA A 146 8.32 -12.05 8.74
CA ALA A 146 8.38 -12.05 10.20
C ALA A 146 8.81 -13.43 10.72
N SER A 147 8.24 -14.53 10.22
CA SER A 147 8.62 -15.89 10.64
C SER A 147 10.01 -16.32 10.14
N ASP A 148 10.45 -15.87 8.96
CA ASP A 148 11.82 -16.08 8.48
C ASP A 148 12.83 -15.23 9.27
N SER A 149 12.47 -14.00 9.65
CA SER A 149 13.32 -13.15 10.50
C SER A 149 13.43 -13.72 11.92
N LEU A 150 12.32 -14.21 12.48
CA LEU A 150 12.26 -14.91 13.76
C LEU A 150 13.00 -16.24 13.70
N GLY A 151 12.92 -16.95 12.56
CA GLY A 151 13.68 -18.18 12.29
C GLY A 151 15.18 -17.91 12.19
N LYS A 152 15.60 -16.81 11.56
CA LYS A 152 16.99 -16.35 11.52
C LYS A 152 17.48 -15.84 12.88
N GLU A 153 16.64 -15.17 13.67
CA GLU A 153 16.96 -14.75 15.04
C GLU A 153 17.08 -15.95 15.97
N LEU A 154 16.14 -16.90 15.94
CA LEU A 154 16.21 -18.14 16.70
C LEU A 154 17.42 -18.98 16.27
N TYR A 155 17.74 -19.05 14.98
CA TYR A 155 18.94 -19.70 14.45
C TYR A 155 20.22 -19.00 14.94
N SER A 156 20.27 -17.66 14.93
CA SER A 156 21.41 -16.88 15.43
C SER A 156 21.57 -17.02 16.95
N ARG A 157 20.47 -17.10 17.69
CA ARG A 157 20.43 -17.29 19.14
C ARG A 157 20.77 -18.72 19.57
N MET A 158 20.40 -19.72 18.76
CA MET A 158 20.85 -21.11 18.92
C MET A 158 22.32 -21.26 18.57
N LYS A 159 22.80 -20.62 17.50
CA LYS A 159 24.22 -20.60 17.11
C LYS A 159 25.12 -19.88 18.12
N GLN A 160 24.61 -18.89 18.85
CA GLN A 160 25.33 -18.29 19.98
C GLN A 160 25.36 -19.18 21.23
N LYS A 161 24.36 -20.05 21.42
CA LYS A 161 24.28 -20.98 22.57
C LYS A 161 25.04 -22.29 22.34
N LEU A 162 25.18 -22.72 21.10
CA LEU A 162 25.96 -23.86 20.68
C LEU A 162 27.25 -23.32 20.07
N GLY A 163 28.29 -23.19 20.90
CA GLY A 163 29.61 -22.68 20.49
C GLY A 163 30.09 -23.29 19.18
N GLU A 164 30.78 -22.46 18.39
CA GLU A 164 31.29 -22.72 17.05
C GLU A 164 32.04 -24.05 16.93
N ASP A 165 31.36 -25.15 16.61
CA ASP A 165 31.98 -26.40 16.12
C ASP A 165 30.96 -27.36 15.44
N ALA A 166 29.87 -26.84 14.86
CA ALA A 166 29.01 -27.64 14.00
C ALA A 166 29.53 -27.60 12.56
N THR A 167 30.17 -28.68 12.13
CA THR A 167 30.72 -28.81 10.78
C THR A 167 29.62 -28.85 9.72
N ASP A 168 29.93 -28.27 8.56
CA ASP A 168 29.08 -28.03 7.38
C ASP A 168 28.46 -29.31 6.75
N GLU A 169 28.80 -30.49 7.30
CA GLU A 169 28.44 -31.81 6.79
C GLU A 169 27.14 -32.36 7.41
N GLU A 170 26.84 -32.03 8.68
CA GLU A 170 25.56 -32.41 9.30
C GLU A 170 24.39 -31.58 8.75
N MET A 171 24.66 -30.33 8.34
CA MET A 171 23.66 -29.43 7.75
C MET A 171 23.19 -29.90 6.35
N ARG A 172 24.04 -30.59 5.59
CA ARG A 172 23.66 -31.20 4.30
C ARG A 172 22.78 -32.45 4.47
N ARG A 173 22.93 -33.18 5.59
CA ARG A 173 22.16 -34.40 5.86
C ARG A 173 20.70 -34.11 6.26
N GLY A 174 20.45 -33.00 6.95
CA GLY A 174 19.09 -32.56 7.33
C GLY A 174 18.24 -32.07 6.15
N LYS A 175 18.86 -31.58 5.06
CA LYS A 175 18.14 -31.02 3.91
C LYS A 175 17.56 -32.07 2.94
N ARG A 176 17.96 -33.35 3.07
CA ARG A 176 17.43 -34.47 2.25
C ARG A 176 16.14 -35.11 2.80
N LEU A 177 15.75 -34.82 4.04
CA LEU A 177 14.58 -35.45 4.68
C LEU A 177 13.29 -34.59 4.61
N ARG A 178 13.23 -33.58 3.74
CA ARG A 178 12.03 -32.72 3.57
C ARG A 178 11.51 -32.67 2.13
N MET A 179 11.77 -33.69 1.32
CA MET A 179 11.26 -33.74 -0.06
C MET A 179 10.29 -34.90 -0.34
N ASP A 180 9.91 -35.70 0.66
CA ASP A 180 9.11 -36.91 0.39
C ASP A 180 7.65 -36.87 0.86
N ASP A 181 7.15 -35.79 1.46
CA ASP A 181 5.72 -35.71 1.86
C ASP A 181 5.12 -34.33 1.57
N GLU A 182 4.66 -34.13 0.33
CA GLU A 182 3.31 -33.60 0.02
C GLU A 182 3.15 -33.48 -1.50
N ALA A 183 2.27 -34.33 -2.03
CA ALA A 183 1.86 -34.35 -3.42
C ALA A 183 1.12 -33.05 -3.78
N ILE A 184 1.85 -32.12 -4.40
CA ILE A 184 1.26 -30.99 -5.12
C ILE A 184 0.91 -31.47 -6.53
N ASP A 185 -0.35 -31.29 -6.91
CA ASP A 185 -0.95 -31.66 -8.19
C ASP A 185 -0.10 -31.19 -9.41
N PRO A 186 0.36 -32.10 -10.29
CA PRO A 186 1.18 -31.76 -11.45
C PRO A 186 0.50 -30.86 -12.49
N LYS A 187 -0.81 -30.59 -12.39
CA LYS A 187 -1.55 -29.81 -13.40
C LYS A 187 -1.48 -28.29 -13.24
N LEU A 188 -0.82 -27.76 -12.21
CA LEU A 188 -0.69 -26.31 -11.99
C LEU A 188 0.71 -25.75 -12.32
N ARG A 189 1.55 -26.53 -13.03
CA ARG A 189 2.96 -26.18 -13.27
C ARG A 189 3.27 -25.53 -14.62
N ASP A 190 2.28 -25.38 -15.51
CA ASP A 190 2.51 -24.91 -16.90
C ASP A 190 2.05 -23.45 -17.18
N GLU A 191 1.83 -22.60 -16.17
CA GLU A 191 1.39 -21.19 -16.38
C GLU A 191 2.32 -20.14 -15.75
N ALA A 192 3.62 -20.42 -15.65
CA ALA A 192 4.60 -19.48 -15.09
C ALA A 192 5.74 -19.10 -16.06
N ASP A 193 5.40 -18.90 -17.34
CA ASP A 193 6.27 -18.29 -18.38
C ASP A 193 5.51 -17.18 -19.13
N TYR A 194 5.00 -16.18 -18.41
CA TYR A 194 4.38 -14.98 -18.99
C TYR A 194 5.12 -13.72 -18.52
N ASP A 195 6.37 -13.57 -18.98
CA ASP A 195 7.21 -12.39 -18.74
C ASP A 195 8.00 -11.97 -20.00
N ASP A 196 7.43 -12.15 -21.21
CA ASP A 196 8.12 -11.82 -22.48
C ASP A 196 7.27 -11.21 -23.62
N TYR A 197 6.22 -10.44 -23.33
CA TYR A 197 5.54 -9.67 -24.39
C TYR A 197 5.14 -8.26 -23.93
N LEU A 198 6.10 -7.34 -23.98
CA LEU A 198 5.86 -5.94 -24.35
C LEU A 198 7.01 -5.46 -25.24
N ASP A 199 7.15 -6.14 -26.38
CA ASP A 199 7.84 -5.62 -27.57
C ASP A 199 6.88 -4.62 -28.23
N TYR A 200 7.12 -3.33 -28.00
CA TYR A 200 6.52 -2.27 -28.80
C TYR A 200 7.22 -2.25 -30.17
N GLY A 201 6.72 -3.09 -31.08
CA GLY A 201 6.94 -2.95 -32.51
C GLY A 201 6.06 -1.85 -33.11
N PRO A 202 6.46 -1.25 -34.24
CA PRO A 202 6.08 0.10 -34.64
C PRO A 202 4.75 0.18 -35.39
N ASP A 203 4.26 1.40 -35.49
CA ASP A 203 3.13 1.87 -36.30
C ASP A 203 2.99 1.11 -37.63
N ASP A 204 1.82 0.51 -37.86
CA ASP A 204 1.27 0.25 -39.18
C ASP A 204 -0.23 0.56 -39.14
N ASP A 205 -0.58 1.61 -39.88
CA ASP A 205 -1.93 1.97 -40.29
C ASP A 205 -2.57 0.80 -41.05
N GLU A 206 -3.84 0.47 -40.78
CA GLU A 206 -4.76 -0.10 -41.78
C GLU A 206 -6.21 -0.10 -41.26
N ASP A 207 -6.96 0.89 -41.77
CA ASP A 207 -8.30 0.82 -42.33
C ASP A 207 -9.37 -0.16 -41.76
N GLY A 208 -10.48 0.45 -41.34
CA GLY A 208 -11.83 -0.02 -41.70
C GLY A 208 -12.56 -0.90 -40.70
N ASP A 209 -13.54 -0.32 -40.00
CA ASP A 209 -14.94 -0.80 -40.01
C ASP A 209 -15.83 0.19 -39.25
N ASP A 210 -16.51 1.04 -40.02
CA ASP A 210 -17.60 1.93 -39.63
C ASP A 210 -18.84 1.11 -39.28
N GLY A 211 -18.79 0.48 -38.10
CA GLY A 211 -19.94 -0.15 -37.48
C GLY A 211 -20.93 0.91 -36.96
N ASP A 212 -22.05 1.06 -37.66
CA ASP A 212 -23.25 1.78 -37.24
C ASP A 212 -23.70 1.30 -35.84
N TYR A 213 -23.23 1.98 -34.80
CA TYR A 213 -23.80 1.87 -33.46
C TYR A 213 -25.13 2.62 -33.45
N VAL A 214 -26.21 1.84 -33.51
CA VAL A 214 -27.57 2.29 -33.20
C VAL A 214 -27.61 2.92 -31.81
N ASP A 215 -28.01 4.19 -31.76
CA ASP A 215 -28.31 4.95 -30.54
C ASP A 215 -29.32 4.18 -29.66
N GLU A 216 -28.83 3.51 -28.63
CA GLU A 216 -29.65 3.10 -27.50
C GLU A 216 -30.00 4.36 -26.68
N PRO A 217 -31.29 4.65 -26.43
CA PRO A 217 -31.66 5.78 -25.59
C PRO A 217 -31.20 5.53 -24.16
N SER A 218 -30.15 6.25 -23.76
CA SER A 218 -29.67 6.32 -22.39
C SER A 218 -30.79 6.85 -21.49
N GLN A 219 -31.38 5.94 -20.72
CA GLN A 219 -32.11 6.30 -19.52
C GLN A 219 -31.08 6.80 -18.51
N GLU A 220 -30.82 8.12 -18.48
CA GLU A 220 -30.13 8.77 -17.38
C GLU A 220 -31.10 8.90 -16.19
N PRO A 221 -30.85 8.25 -15.04
CA PRO A 221 -31.55 8.58 -13.81
C PRO A 221 -30.64 9.46 -12.92
N GLN A 222 -31.19 10.61 -12.52
CA GLN A 222 -31.01 11.21 -11.19
C GLN A 222 -29.58 11.55 -10.69
N TYR A 223 -28.67 12.02 -11.55
CA TYR A 223 -27.40 12.57 -11.05
C TYR A 223 -27.56 13.94 -10.37
N ASP A 224 -28.53 14.76 -10.80
CA ASP A 224 -28.72 16.11 -10.25
C ASP A 224 -29.26 16.12 -8.81
N GLU A 225 -30.09 15.15 -8.42
CA GLU A 225 -30.58 15.04 -7.04
C GLU A 225 -29.49 14.60 -6.05
N MET A 226 -28.50 13.84 -6.51
CA MET A 226 -27.36 13.43 -5.68
C MET A 226 -26.40 14.59 -5.44
N ILE A 227 -26.15 15.44 -6.46
CA ILE A 227 -25.28 16.62 -6.32
C ILE A 227 -25.87 17.64 -5.34
N ASP A 228 -27.19 17.85 -5.38
CA ASP A 228 -27.88 18.76 -4.45
C ASP A 228 -27.89 18.21 -3.01
N SER A 229 -27.93 16.88 -2.85
CA SER A 229 -27.83 16.22 -1.54
C SER A 229 -26.44 16.35 -0.90
N VAL A 230 -25.38 16.27 -1.71
CA VAL A 230 -23.99 16.47 -1.25
C VAL A 230 -23.75 17.93 -0.87
N SER A 231 -24.22 18.87 -1.70
CA SER A 231 -24.08 20.31 -1.43
C SER A 231 -24.75 20.74 -0.12
N ARG A 232 -25.90 20.14 0.21
CA ARG A 232 -26.59 20.38 1.49
C ARG A 232 -25.86 19.79 2.69
N LEU A 233 -25.15 18.67 2.51
CA LEU A 233 -24.32 18.07 3.57
C LEU A 233 -23.05 18.91 3.81
N GLU A 234 -22.43 19.43 2.76
CA GLU A 234 -21.25 20.30 2.89
C GLU A 234 -21.58 21.61 3.62
N ALA A 235 -22.71 22.25 3.27
CA ALA A 235 -23.18 23.44 3.99
C ALA A 235 -23.48 23.16 5.48
N GLY A 236 -23.98 21.96 5.81
CA GLY A 236 -24.21 21.55 7.20
C GLY A 236 -22.92 21.33 7.99
N VAL A 237 -21.85 20.87 7.34
CA VAL A 237 -20.54 20.66 7.97
C VAL A 237 -19.84 21.99 8.27
N GLU A 238 -19.90 22.96 7.35
CA GLU A 238 -19.37 24.31 7.61
C GLU A 238 -20.06 24.97 8.80
N GLN A 239 -21.38 24.85 8.91
CA GLN A 239 -22.14 25.42 10.02
C GLN A 239 -21.74 24.81 11.38
N VAL A 240 -21.51 23.49 11.44
CA VAL A 240 -21.05 22.80 12.66
C VAL A 240 -19.62 23.20 13.02
N LEU A 241 -18.75 23.42 12.04
CA LEU A 241 -17.38 23.88 12.26
C LEU A 241 -17.34 25.33 12.77
N GLU A 242 -18.22 26.19 12.28
CA GLU A 242 -18.33 27.58 12.72
C GLU A 242 -18.84 27.65 14.18
N GLU A 243 -19.86 26.86 14.52
CA GLU A 243 -20.36 26.69 15.89
C GLU A 243 -19.30 26.10 16.84
N ALA A 244 -18.50 25.13 16.37
CA ALA A 244 -17.40 24.56 17.14
C ALA A 244 -16.26 25.56 17.37
N SER A 245 -16.08 26.56 16.49
CA SER A 245 -15.09 27.62 16.67
C SER A 245 -15.49 28.63 17.75
N MET A 246 -16.79 28.79 18.02
CA MET A 246 -17.33 29.69 19.05
C MET A 246 -17.48 29.01 20.42
N ALA A 247 -17.43 27.67 20.47
CA ALA A 247 -17.51 26.92 21.71
C ALA A 247 -16.20 27.02 22.49
N SER A 248 -16.28 27.45 23.75
CA SER A 248 -15.13 27.46 24.65
C SER A 248 -14.51 26.05 24.71
N PRO A 249 -13.17 25.90 24.63
CA PRO A 249 -12.49 24.60 24.71
C PRO A 249 -12.87 23.74 25.93
N ALA A 250 -13.42 24.36 26.99
CA ALA A 250 -13.97 23.67 28.14
C ALA A 250 -15.27 22.89 27.82
N ILE A 251 -16.17 23.46 27.03
CA ILE A 251 -17.46 22.85 26.65
C ILE A 251 -17.21 21.66 25.71
N LEU A 252 -16.28 21.81 24.75
CA LEU A 252 -15.89 20.72 23.86
C LEU A 252 -15.27 19.53 24.61
N ARG A 253 -14.47 19.80 25.66
CA ARG A 253 -13.92 18.75 26.53
C ARG A 253 -15.00 18.02 27.32
N GLU A 254 -16.00 18.74 27.82
CA GLU A 254 -17.12 18.16 28.56
C GLU A 254 -18.01 17.30 27.65
N GLN A 255 -18.30 17.78 26.44
CA GLN A 255 -19.04 17.01 25.42
C GLN A 255 -18.26 15.77 24.98
N ALA A 256 -16.95 15.89 24.75
CA ALA A 256 -16.11 14.74 24.43
C ALA A 256 -16.10 13.72 25.57
N ALA A 257 -15.97 14.16 26.82
CA ALA A 257 -16.01 13.27 27.99
C ALA A 257 -17.36 12.53 28.11
N ALA A 258 -18.48 13.21 27.84
CA ALA A 258 -19.81 12.60 27.83
C ALA A 258 -19.94 11.53 26.72
N LEU A 259 -19.42 11.81 25.51
CA LEU A 259 -19.41 10.83 24.42
C LEU A 259 -18.54 9.61 24.75
N PHE A 260 -17.36 9.81 25.37
CA PHE A 260 -16.52 8.70 25.82
C PHE A 260 -17.23 7.82 26.86
N GLN A 261 -17.96 8.41 27.81
CA GLN A 261 -18.75 7.66 28.79
C GLN A 261 -19.88 6.85 28.13
N GLN A 262 -20.57 7.44 27.14
CA GLN A 262 -21.60 6.73 26.38
C GLN A 262 -21.01 5.57 25.58
N ALA A 263 -19.88 5.77 24.92
CA ALA A 263 -19.17 4.71 24.18
C ALA A 263 -18.73 3.58 25.11
N ALA A 264 -18.18 3.90 26.29
CA ALA A 264 -17.79 2.91 27.29
C ALA A 264 -18.99 2.07 27.78
N LYS A 265 -20.16 2.71 27.99
CA LYS A 265 -21.39 2.00 28.37
C LYS A 265 -21.85 1.05 27.27
N LYS A 266 -21.82 1.48 26.01
CA LYS A 266 -22.18 0.66 24.86
C LYS A 266 -21.23 -0.52 24.66
N PHE A 267 -19.94 -0.31 24.89
CA PHE A 267 -18.96 -1.39 24.84
C PHE A 267 -19.24 -2.45 25.89
N LYS A 268 -19.58 -2.04 27.13
CA LYS A 268 -19.96 -2.98 28.19
C LYS A 268 -21.22 -3.78 27.83
N GLU A 269 -22.26 -3.11 27.31
CA GLU A 269 -23.48 -3.78 26.84
C GLU A 269 -23.16 -4.85 25.76
N ALA A 270 -22.25 -4.54 24.83
CA ALA A 270 -21.81 -5.49 23.80
C ALA A 270 -21.05 -6.69 24.39
N THR A 271 -20.16 -6.46 25.38
CA THR A 271 -19.44 -7.55 26.05
C THR A 271 -20.37 -8.48 26.84
N ASP A 272 -21.41 -7.92 27.47
CA ASP A 272 -22.40 -8.71 28.22
C ASP A 272 -23.23 -9.58 27.27
N LEU A 273 -23.65 -9.04 26.13
CA LEU A 273 -24.35 -9.80 25.07
C LEU A 273 -23.47 -10.91 24.49
N HIS A 274 -22.18 -10.66 24.29
CA HIS A 274 -21.25 -11.68 23.81
C HIS A 274 -21.11 -12.82 24.82
N ALA A 275 -20.98 -12.51 26.10
CA ALA A 275 -20.93 -13.51 27.17
C ALA A 275 -22.24 -14.32 27.25
N GLN A 276 -23.40 -13.69 27.03
CA GLN A 276 -24.68 -14.38 26.96
C GLN A 276 -24.75 -15.33 25.76
N GLY A 277 -24.31 -14.89 24.58
CA GLY A 277 -24.24 -15.71 23.38
C GLY A 277 -23.38 -16.96 23.59
N ALA A 278 -22.22 -16.82 24.24
CA ALA A 278 -21.35 -17.95 24.57
C ALA A 278 -22.02 -18.99 25.47
N ARG A 279 -22.82 -18.56 26.46
CA ARG A 279 -23.57 -19.47 27.33
C ARG A 279 -24.67 -20.22 26.58
N LEU A 280 -25.42 -19.52 25.73
CA LEU A 280 -26.46 -20.14 24.91
C LEU A 280 -25.87 -21.16 23.94
N PHE A 281 -24.70 -20.85 23.36
CA PHE A 281 -23.98 -21.79 22.50
C PHE A 281 -23.58 -23.06 23.26
N ALA A 282 -22.97 -22.92 24.44
CA ALA A 282 -22.61 -24.07 25.28
C ALA A 282 -23.84 -24.93 25.64
N GLN A 283 -24.96 -24.30 26.00
CA GLN A 283 -26.21 -24.99 26.30
C GLN A 283 -26.77 -25.73 25.06
N ALA A 284 -26.69 -25.13 23.87
CA ALA A 284 -27.11 -25.78 22.64
C ALA A 284 -26.25 -27.02 22.35
N THR A 285 -24.94 -26.94 22.53
CA THR A 285 -24.02 -28.08 22.37
C THR A 285 -24.31 -29.20 23.37
N GLU A 286 -24.67 -28.88 24.62
CA GLU A 286 -25.08 -29.88 25.60
C GLU A 286 -26.36 -30.61 25.18
N ILE A 287 -27.36 -29.88 24.68
CA ILE A 287 -28.62 -30.46 24.19
C ILE A 287 -28.36 -31.37 22.97
N GLU A 288 -27.51 -30.94 22.04
CA GLU A 288 -27.15 -31.73 20.86
C GLU A 288 -26.42 -33.03 21.24
N ASN A 289 -25.51 -32.97 22.21
CA ASN A 289 -24.83 -34.14 22.73
C ASN A 289 -25.79 -35.11 23.44
N GLN A 290 -26.74 -34.60 24.22
CA GLN A 290 -27.78 -35.42 24.85
C GLN A 290 -28.69 -36.11 23.82
N ALA A 291 -29.03 -35.43 22.72
CA ALA A 291 -29.84 -35.99 21.65
C ALA A 291 -29.09 -37.05 20.81
N THR A 292 -27.77 -36.96 20.72
CA THR A 292 -26.94 -37.86 19.89
C THR A 292 -26.56 -39.14 20.63
N TYR A 293 -26.43 -39.09 21.96
CA TYR A 293 -25.90 -40.20 22.78
C TYR A 293 -26.86 -40.73 23.85
N GLY A 294 -28.09 -40.20 23.95
CA GLY A 294 -29.16 -40.67 24.85
C GLY A 294 -30.22 -41.47 24.12
#